data_AF-A0A2S9XUL9-F1
#
_entry.id   AF-A0A2S9XUL9-F1
#
_cell.length_a   1.000
_cell.length_b   1.000
_cell.length_c   1.000
_cell.angle_alpha   90.00
_cell.angle_beta   90.00
_cell.angle_gamma   90.00
#
_symmetry.space_group_name_H-M   'P 1'
#
loop_
_entity.id
_entity.type
_entity.pdbx_description
1 polymer ?
#
loop_
_entity_poly.entity_id
_entity_poly.type
_entity_poly.pdbx_seq_one_letter_code
_entity_poly.pdbx_strand_id
1 'polypeptide(L)'
;MTVYANNREIAAKKSSNKSVVSMPDVCLSPPPPPVGPIPLPYPLTALSSDTNKGCKTVLILGKQVMRKNSSEYKKSTGDEPATKSLGMGVVSHEITGPLKFSAYSTDVFAEGGNVCRLLDLTGANNNNTVNTTVSLGKFLAVSAERTSCEALHQQNTGDRERLGKVDTTQIEKYVQTATTTHFKLDLNGVSYFGKSRSREIPQKYDNGYTKPLTGTSSERRGGQGEGYLPKESDICGGGKHTYSNTQSNVTPDTAHTESRILEELWASREFRDAASMVAMGGGPKPRVTMAIDWPKPRDPDDVNSPCEDCRRLICAASSCIDVVICDAKRGKETEGQSYCDK
;
A
#
# COMPACT_ATOMS: atom_id res chain seq x y z
N MET A 1 -0.47 14.93 -1.78
CA MET A 1 -0.33 13.58 -2.35
C MET A 1 1.15 13.25 -2.55
N THR A 2 1.57 12.02 -2.28
CA THR A 2 2.88 11.48 -2.67
C THR A 2 2.88 11.16 -4.17
N VAL A 3 4.04 11.29 -4.83
CA VAL A 3 4.16 11.12 -6.28
C VAL A 3 5.13 9.98 -6.56
N TYR A 4 4.83 9.17 -7.58
CA TYR A 4 5.60 7.99 -7.94
C TYR A 4 6.22 8.14 -9.33
N ALA A 5 7.42 7.59 -9.49
CA ALA A 5 8.11 7.42 -10.76
C ALA A 5 8.56 5.96 -10.86
N ASN A 6 8.27 5.28 -11.97
CA ASN A 6 8.61 3.87 -12.18
C ASN A 6 8.14 2.96 -11.02
N ASN A 7 6.91 3.17 -10.55
CA ASN A 7 6.31 2.46 -9.42
C ASN A 7 7.06 2.62 -8.07
N ARG A 8 7.94 3.62 -7.94
CA ARG A 8 8.67 3.93 -6.70
C ARG A 8 8.41 5.38 -6.29
N GLU A 9 8.24 5.62 -4.98
CA GLU A 9 7.97 6.96 -4.45
C GLU A 9 9.14 7.91 -4.77
N ILE A 10 8.85 9.10 -5.31
CA ILE A 10 9.86 10.12 -5.55
C ILE A 10 10.33 10.71 -4.22
N ALA A 11 11.64 10.72 -3.99
CA ALA A 11 12.24 11.31 -2.80
C ALA A 11 12.09 12.84 -2.80
N ALA A 12 11.45 13.35 -1.76
CA ALA A 12 11.27 14.78 -1.53
C ALA A 12 11.48 15.11 -0.06
N LYS A 13 11.76 16.37 0.26
CA LYS A 13 12.02 16.79 1.65
C LYS A 13 10.88 16.46 2.62
N LYS A 14 9.64 16.40 2.14
CA LYS A 14 8.44 16.05 2.94
C LYS A 14 7.96 14.60 2.74
N SER A 15 8.69 13.81 1.94
CA SER A 15 8.48 12.35 1.81
C SER A 15 8.93 11.63 3.08
N SER A 16 8.53 10.38 3.29
CA SER A 16 8.98 9.58 4.44
C SER A 16 10.23 8.75 4.19
N ASN A 17 10.92 8.98 3.07
CA ASN A 17 12.11 8.22 2.70
C ASN A 17 13.26 8.45 3.69
N LYS A 18 14.01 7.39 3.99
CA LYS A 18 15.20 7.43 4.83
C LYS A 18 16.19 6.33 4.41
N SER A 19 17.46 6.54 4.69
CA SER A 19 18.42 5.43 4.69
C SER A 19 18.55 4.97 6.12
N VAL A 20 18.38 3.68 6.41
CA VAL A 20 18.40 3.14 7.77
C VAL A 20 19.42 2.02 7.83
N VAL A 21 20.23 2.01 8.88
CA VAL A 21 21.28 0.99 9.11
C VAL A 21 22.21 0.86 7.89
N SER A 22 22.71 1.96 7.34
CA SER A 22 23.76 1.92 6.31
C SER A 22 25.03 1.45 6.99
N MET A 23 25.45 0.23 6.69
CA MET A 23 26.59 -0.45 7.29
C MET A 23 27.46 -1.09 6.20
N PRO A 24 28.77 -1.27 6.45
CA PRO A 24 29.51 -0.82 7.63
C PRO A 24 30.13 0.58 7.44
N ASP A 25 29.82 1.55 8.31
CA ASP A 25 30.65 2.76 8.44
C ASP A 25 31.75 2.49 9.48
N VAL A 26 32.95 2.13 9.04
CA VAL A 26 34.02 1.76 9.95
C VAL A 26 34.68 3.02 10.51
N CYS A 27 34.54 3.24 11.82
CA CYS A 27 35.15 4.36 12.52
C CYS A 27 36.12 3.89 13.60
N LEU A 28 37.12 4.73 13.88
CA LEU A 28 38.12 4.50 14.91
C LEU A 28 37.57 4.89 16.30
N SER A 29 37.57 3.90 17.19
CA SER A 29 36.96 4.01 18.52
C SER A 29 37.95 3.64 19.63
N PRO A 30 37.69 4.05 20.89
CA PRO A 30 38.60 3.79 22.02
C PRO A 30 38.91 2.30 22.20
N PRO A 31 40.06 1.95 22.82
CA PRO A 31 40.94 2.81 23.62
C PRO A 31 41.93 3.68 22.81
N PRO A 32 42.35 4.84 23.32
CA PRO A 32 43.43 5.63 22.73
C PRO A 32 44.79 4.88 22.83
N PRO A 33 45.84 5.32 22.10
CA PRO A 33 47.20 4.79 22.24
C PRO A 33 47.67 4.76 23.71
N PRO A 34 48.45 3.76 24.16
CA PRO A 34 49.30 2.84 23.36
C PRO A 34 48.63 1.55 22.87
N VAL A 35 47.40 1.25 23.29
CA VAL A 35 46.67 0.06 22.79
C VAL A 35 46.18 0.28 21.34
N GLY A 36 45.86 1.53 21.01
CA GLY A 36 45.49 1.96 19.66
C GLY A 36 43.98 1.86 19.39
N PRO A 37 43.44 2.78 18.56
CA PRO A 37 42.02 2.80 18.27
C PRO A 37 41.58 1.55 17.50
N ILE A 38 40.39 1.04 17.85
CA ILE A 38 39.83 -0.16 17.24
C ILE A 38 38.84 0.25 16.14
N PRO A 39 38.96 -0.29 14.91
CA PRO A 39 37.96 -0.06 13.86
C PRO A 39 36.67 -0.80 14.20
N LEU A 40 35.58 -0.07 14.42
CA LEU A 40 34.26 -0.61 14.71
C LEU A 40 33.25 -0.19 13.62
N PRO A 41 32.37 -1.10 13.16
CA PRO A 41 31.31 -0.76 12.21
C PRO A 41 30.15 -0.05 12.92
N TYR A 42 29.85 1.18 12.50
CA TYR A 42 28.72 1.96 12.98
C TYR A 42 27.54 1.91 11.99
N PRO A 43 26.29 1.93 12.48
CA PRO A 43 25.11 2.05 11.65
C PRO A 43 24.82 3.52 11.33
N LEU A 44 24.71 3.88 10.05
CA LEU A 44 24.30 5.23 9.66
C LEU A 44 22.84 5.31 9.23
N THR A 45 22.13 6.30 9.75
CA THR A 45 20.75 6.63 9.38
C THR A 45 20.67 8.07 8.88
N ALA A 46 19.95 8.32 7.77
CA ALA A 46 19.74 9.66 7.22
C ALA A 46 18.28 9.84 6.79
N LEU A 47 17.75 11.05 6.96
CA LEU A 47 16.33 11.35 6.78
C LEU A 47 16.08 12.28 5.59
N SER A 48 14.98 12.05 4.85
CA SER A 48 14.51 12.96 3.81
C SER A 48 14.23 14.37 4.31
N SER A 49 13.86 14.55 5.58
CA SER A 49 13.62 15.86 6.20
C SER A 49 14.85 16.77 6.11
N ASP A 50 16.04 16.18 6.12
CA ASP A 50 17.33 16.88 6.02
C ASP A 50 17.76 17.14 4.58
N THR A 51 16.87 16.91 3.62
CA THR A 51 17.10 17.26 2.21
C THR A 51 17.56 18.71 2.09
N ASN A 52 18.69 18.88 1.40
CA ASN A 52 19.28 20.14 0.98
C ASN A 52 19.57 20.09 -0.53
N LYS A 53 19.69 21.28 -1.16
CA LYS A 53 20.00 21.43 -2.59
C LYS A 53 19.02 20.65 -3.49
N GLY A 54 17.74 20.62 -3.11
CA GLY A 54 16.67 20.04 -3.92
C GLY A 54 16.25 20.95 -5.08
N CYS A 55 15.26 20.50 -5.85
CA CYS A 55 14.61 21.31 -6.88
C CYS A 55 13.94 22.56 -6.30
N LYS A 56 13.96 23.66 -7.05
CA LYS A 56 13.36 24.95 -6.65
C LYS A 56 11.94 25.14 -7.18
N THR A 57 11.70 24.70 -8.40
CA THR A 57 10.45 24.86 -9.16
C THR A 57 9.54 23.63 -9.02
N VAL A 58 10.12 22.44 -9.04
CA VAL A 58 9.38 21.18 -8.89
C VAL A 58 9.27 20.84 -7.40
N LEU A 59 8.04 20.85 -6.89
CA LEU A 59 7.74 20.63 -5.47
C LEU A 59 6.77 19.46 -5.30
N ILE A 60 7.08 18.55 -4.36
CA ILE A 60 6.16 17.51 -3.90
C ILE A 60 5.76 17.86 -2.47
N LEU A 61 4.45 17.91 -2.21
CA LEU A 61 3.87 18.36 -0.93
C LEU A 61 4.34 19.78 -0.52
N GLY A 62 4.64 20.64 -1.50
CA GLY A 62 5.11 22.01 -1.28
C GLY A 62 6.56 22.13 -0.81
N LYS A 63 7.36 21.05 -0.95
CA LYS A 63 8.80 21.07 -0.60
C LYS A 63 9.65 20.49 -1.74
N GLN A 64 10.93 20.85 -1.69
CA GLN A 64 11.91 20.51 -2.72
C GLN A 64 12.02 18.99 -2.95
N VAL A 65 12.07 18.62 -4.23
CA VAL A 65 12.30 17.25 -4.72
C VAL A 65 13.79 16.97 -4.82
N MET A 66 14.19 15.72 -4.61
CA MET A 66 15.57 15.27 -4.78
C MET A 66 15.88 15.00 -6.25
N ARG A 67 16.99 15.54 -6.75
CA ARG A 67 17.52 15.25 -8.08
C ARG A 67 18.95 14.72 -8.03
N LYS A 68 19.28 13.94 -9.06
CA LYS A 68 20.61 13.40 -9.32
C LYS A 68 21.72 14.44 -9.16
N ASN A 69 22.82 14.02 -8.52
CA ASN A 69 24.11 14.72 -8.40
C ASN A 69 24.09 16.12 -7.73
N SER A 70 22.93 16.66 -7.41
CA SER A 70 22.81 17.99 -6.80
C SER A 70 22.19 17.93 -5.41
N SER A 71 21.24 17.03 -5.17
CA SER A 71 20.54 16.95 -3.90
C SER A 71 21.17 15.94 -2.94
N GLU A 72 21.16 16.27 -1.66
CA GLU A 72 21.74 15.45 -0.59
C GLU A 72 20.87 15.51 0.67
N TYR A 73 20.92 14.49 1.51
CA TYR A 73 20.50 14.62 2.90
C TYR A 73 21.68 15.19 3.68
N LYS A 74 21.45 16.33 4.34
CA LYS A 74 22.52 17.15 4.93
C LYS A 74 23.36 16.39 5.97
N LYS A 75 22.75 15.46 6.71
CA LYS A 75 23.39 14.73 7.80
C LYS A 75 22.96 13.26 7.81
N SER A 76 23.88 12.38 8.14
CA SER A 76 23.66 11.01 8.60
C SER A 76 24.10 10.89 10.07
N THR A 77 23.47 9.98 10.82
CA THR A 77 23.65 9.82 12.28
C THR A 77 23.80 8.34 12.65
N GLY A 78 24.54 8.07 13.71
CA GLY A 78 24.72 6.75 14.34
C GLY A 78 26.19 6.37 14.56
N ASP A 79 27.12 7.16 13.98
CA ASP A 79 28.56 7.10 14.17
C ASP A 79 29.08 8.16 15.17
N GLU A 80 28.21 8.97 15.78
CA GLU A 80 28.59 9.93 16.81
C GLU A 80 29.38 9.36 18.01
N PRO A 81 29.22 8.08 18.42
CA PRO A 81 30.04 7.50 19.48
C PRO A 81 31.51 7.27 19.08
N ALA A 82 31.85 7.36 17.79
CA ALA A 82 33.24 7.35 17.35
C ALA A 82 33.99 8.57 17.88
N THR A 83 35.30 8.44 18.08
CA THR A 83 36.08 9.50 18.73
C THR A 83 36.72 10.42 17.69
N LYS A 84 36.33 11.69 17.67
CA LYS A 84 36.87 12.70 16.73
C LYS A 84 38.40 12.83 16.77
N SER A 85 38.98 12.73 17.96
CA SER A 85 40.44 12.79 18.15
C SER A 85 41.20 11.53 17.73
N LEU A 86 40.50 10.46 17.35
CA LEU A 86 41.09 9.18 16.91
C LEU A 86 41.01 8.96 15.40
N GLY A 87 40.70 10.00 14.61
CA GLY A 87 40.75 9.93 13.14
C GLY A 87 39.41 9.65 12.44
N MET A 88 38.31 9.51 13.22
CA MET A 88 36.93 9.42 12.70
C MET A 88 36.70 8.17 11.82
N GLY A 89 35.86 8.24 10.79
CA GLY A 89 35.71 7.18 9.79
C GLY A 89 37.02 6.87 9.08
N VAL A 90 37.34 5.59 8.91
CA VAL A 90 38.62 5.13 8.32
C VAL A 90 38.80 5.62 6.89
N VAL A 91 37.72 5.75 6.13
CA VAL A 91 37.74 6.19 4.73
C VAL A 91 37.22 7.62 4.59
N SER A 92 36.11 7.96 5.26
CA SER A 92 35.47 9.27 5.14
C SER A 92 36.22 10.37 5.89
N HIS A 93 37.00 10.03 6.92
CA HIS A 93 37.55 10.97 7.90
C HIS A 93 36.50 11.94 8.46
N GLU A 94 35.24 11.53 8.50
CA GLU A 94 34.12 12.32 9.00
C GLU A 94 33.33 11.49 10.00
N ILE A 95 32.85 12.17 11.05
CA ILE A 95 31.78 11.68 11.92
C ILE A 95 30.56 12.50 11.54
N THR A 96 29.50 11.82 11.12
CA THR A 96 28.29 12.38 10.53
C THR A 96 28.57 13.15 9.23
N GLY A 97 28.24 12.55 8.09
CA GLY A 97 28.42 13.18 6.77
C GLY A 97 27.13 13.24 5.95
N PRO A 98 27.13 13.91 4.79
CA PRO A 98 25.96 13.96 3.91
C PRO A 98 25.69 12.59 3.28
N LEU A 99 24.42 12.31 2.98
CA LEU A 99 24.01 11.18 2.16
C LEU A 99 23.63 11.64 0.77
N LYS A 100 24.19 10.96 -0.25
CA LYS A 100 23.97 11.22 -1.67
C LYS A 100 23.33 10.02 -2.34
N PHE A 101 22.58 10.26 -3.42
CA PHE A 101 21.99 9.20 -4.23
C PHE A 101 22.96 8.79 -5.33
N SER A 102 23.22 7.48 -5.43
CA SER A 102 24.05 6.86 -6.47
C SER A 102 23.22 6.30 -7.62
N ALA A 103 21.93 6.02 -7.39
CA ALA A 103 20.95 5.66 -8.43
C ALA A 103 19.76 6.62 -8.43
N TYR A 104 19.01 6.63 -9.53
CA TYR A 104 17.94 7.56 -9.83
C TYR A 104 17.03 6.99 -10.94
N SER A 105 15.89 7.62 -11.19
CA SER A 105 15.00 7.29 -12.31
C SER A 105 15.72 7.34 -13.65
N THR A 106 15.36 6.48 -14.60
CA THR A 106 15.96 6.43 -15.93
C THR A 106 15.25 7.33 -16.94
N ASP A 107 14.00 7.71 -16.68
CA ASP A 107 13.09 8.37 -17.63
C ASP A 107 12.34 9.58 -17.03
N VAL A 108 12.27 9.73 -15.70
CA VAL A 108 11.62 10.87 -15.04
C VAL A 108 12.67 11.89 -14.59
N PHE A 109 12.48 13.13 -15.04
CA PHE A 109 13.39 14.25 -14.78
C PHE A 109 12.68 15.39 -14.06
N ALA A 110 13.39 16.05 -13.15
CA ALA A 110 12.99 17.30 -12.51
C ALA A 110 14.12 18.33 -12.66
N GLU A 111 13.80 19.49 -13.23
CA GLU A 111 14.78 20.57 -13.51
C GLU A 111 16.02 20.08 -14.27
N GLY A 112 15.82 19.23 -15.28
CA GLY A 112 16.91 18.71 -16.13
C GLY A 112 17.76 17.59 -15.50
N GLY A 113 17.44 17.14 -14.27
CA GLY A 113 18.12 16.03 -13.62
C GLY A 113 17.16 14.88 -13.29
N ASN A 114 17.64 13.64 -13.33
CA ASN A 114 16.85 12.47 -12.96
C ASN A 114 16.35 12.57 -11.51
N VAL A 115 15.10 12.19 -11.25
CA VAL A 115 14.54 12.19 -9.89
C VAL A 115 15.09 11.02 -9.07
N CYS A 116 15.38 11.26 -7.80
CA CYS A 116 15.73 10.20 -6.86
C CYS A 116 14.45 9.54 -6.32
N ARG A 117 14.45 8.22 -6.12
CA ARG A 117 13.29 7.45 -5.70
C ARG A 117 13.61 6.56 -4.49
N LEU A 118 12.54 6.06 -3.88
CA LEU A 118 12.55 4.95 -2.95
C LEU A 118 13.26 3.73 -3.57
N LEU A 119 14.09 3.04 -2.78
CA LEU A 119 14.93 1.89 -3.18
C LEU A 119 16.03 2.23 -4.18
N ASP A 120 16.27 3.51 -4.50
CA ASP A 120 17.48 3.88 -5.21
C ASP A 120 18.70 3.78 -4.27
N LEU A 121 19.84 3.36 -4.82
CA LEU A 121 21.11 3.27 -4.13
C LEU A 121 21.56 4.66 -3.63
N THR A 122 22.12 4.67 -2.44
CA THR A 122 22.63 5.83 -1.72
C THR A 122 23.98 5.53 -1.12
N GLY A 123 24.78 6.59 -0.96
CA GLY A 123 25.98 6.53 -0.17
C GLY A 123 25.94 7.51 0.98
N ALA A 124 26.11 7.02 2.22
CA ALA A 124 26.17 7.85 3.41
C ALA A 124 27.62 8.13 3.82
N ASN A 125 27.82 9.23 4.55
CA ASN A 125 29.14 9.72 4.99
C ASN A 125 30.13 9.85 3.81
N ASN A 126 29.77 10.67 2.81
CA ASN A 126 30.53 10.86 1.55
C ASN A 126 30.75 9.57 0.73
N ASN A 127 29.72 8.73 0.62
CA ASN A 127 29.77 7.43 -0.08
C ASN A 127 30.72 6.40 0.56
N ASN A 128 31.05 6.54 1.85
CA ASN A 128 31.79 5.50 2.57
C ASN A 128 30.97 4.20 2.69
N THR A 129 29.66 4.35 2.86
CA THR A 129 28.74 3.20 2.93
C THR A 129 27.84 3.17 1.71
N VAL A 130 27.41 1.98 1.29
CA VAL A 130 26.38 1.81 0.26
C VAL A 130 25.14 1.24 0.92
N ASN A 131 23.99 1.88 0.71
CA ASN A 131 22.70 1.39 1.17
C ASN A 131 21.61 1.80 0.18
N THR A 132 20.42 1.23 0.28
CA THR A 132 19.24 1.69 -0.45
C THR A 132 18.38 2.57 0.44
N THR A 133 17.73 3.58 -0.13
CA THR A 133 16.68 4.25 0.63
C THR A 133 15.52 3.30 0.89
N VAL A 134 15.08 3.28 2.13
CA VAL A 134 13.83 2.67 2.55
C VAL A 134 12.88 3.78 2.96
N SER A 135 11.65 3.72 2.52
CA SER A 135 10.59 4.32 3.27
C SER A 135 10.40 3.28 4.37
N LEU A 136 10.86 3.51 5.62
CA LEU A 136 9.83 3.21 6.62
C LEU A 136 8.84 4.25 6.23
N GLY A 137 7.72 3.78 5.67
CA GLY A 137 6.63 4.66 5.39
C GLY A 137 6.56 5.62 6.55
N LYS A 138 6.06 6.80 6.25
CA LYS A 138 5.10 7.32 7.17
C LYS A 138 4.21 6.11 7.55
N PHE A 139 4.51 5.46 8.67
CA PHE A 139 3.71 5.69 9.84
C PHE A 139 3.56 7.24 9.96
N LEU A 140 2.82 7.85 9.02
CA LEU A 140 1.45 8.08 9.31
C LEU A 140 0.98 6.88 10.16
N ALA A 141 1.27 6.96 11.45
CA ALA A 141 0.18 7.37 12.27
C ALA A 141 -0.56 8.53 11.54
N VAL A 142 -1.31 8.23 10.45
CA VAL A 142 -2.74 8.40 10.54
C VAL A 142 -2.93 7.67 11.82
N SER A 143 -3.01 8.43 12.91
CA SER A 143 -3.44 7.90 14.18
C SER A 143 -4.39 6.77 13.84
N ALA A 144 -4.29 5.65 14.51
CA ALA A 144 -5.42 4.75 14.52
C ALA A 144 -6.65 5.47 15.14
N GLU A 145 -7.05 6.68 14.70
CA GLU A 145 -8.34 6.86 14.09
C GLU A 145 -8.57 5.63 13.22
N ARG A 146 -9.10 4.61 13.89
CA ARG A 146 -10.12 3.73 13.34
C ARG A 146 -10.84 4.57 12.31
N THR A 147 -10.54 4.38 11.04
CA THR A 147 -11.35 4.98 10.00
C THR A 147 -12.71 4.38 10.25
N SER A 148 -13.58 5.16 10.86
CA SER A 148 -14.88 4.70 11.28
C SER A 148 -15.62 4.28 10.00
N CYS A 149 -16.58 3.38 10.16
CA CYS A 149 -17.45 3.02 9.05
C CYS A 149 -18.02 4.27 8.35
N GLU A 150 -18.33 5.31 9.12
CA GLU A 150 -18.74 6.62 8.62
C GLU A 150 -17.70 7.27 7.69
N ALA A 151 -16.42 7.29 8.09
CA ALA A 151 -15.35 7.86 7.26
C ALA A 151 -15.14 7.08 5.95
N LEU A 152 -15.28 5.75 5.96
CA LEU A 152 -15.21 4.94 4.73
C LEU A 152 -16.43 5.19 3.82
N HIS A 153 -17.64 5.33 4.38
CA HIS A 153 -18.82 5.73 3.58
C HIS A 153 -18.70 7.16 3.04
N GLN A 154 -18.10 8.08 3.80
CA GLN A 154 -17.84 9.44 3.31
C GLN A 154 -16.87 9.43 2.11
N GLN A 155 -15.87 8.55 2.12
CA GLN A 155 -15.00 8.34 0.96
C GLN A 155 -15.77 7.80 -0.24
N ASN A 156 -16.69 6.85 -0.05
CA ASN A 156 -17.56 6.38 -1.13
C ASN A 156 -18.38 7.53 -1.73
N THR A 157 -19.00 8.37 -0.90
CA THR A 157 -19.80 9.53 -1.34
C THR A 157 -18.95 10.53 -2.11
N GLY A 158 -17.79 10.92 -1.56
CA GLY A 158 -16.88 11.87 -2.22
C GLY A 158 -16.38 11.38 -3.58
N ASP A 159 -16.10 10.08 -3.71
CA ASP A 159 -15.70 9.49 -4.98
C ASP A 159 -16.84 9.46 -6.00
N ARG A 160 -18.09 9.21 -5.55
CA ARG A 160 -19.26 9.30 -6.42
C ARG A 160 -19.48 10.72 -6.92
N GLU A 161 -19.40 11.72 -6.05
CA GLU A 161 -19.55 13.12 -6.43
C GLU A 161 -18.46 13.56 -7.41
N ARG A 162 -17.21 13.16 -7.16
CA ARG A 162 -16.09 13.48 -8.06
C ARG A 162 -16.29 12.88 -9.45
N LEU A 163 -16.72 11.62 -9.53
CA LEU A 163 -16.96 10.94 -10.81
C LEU A 163 -18.25 11.42 -11.49
N GLY A 164 -19.26 11.84 -10.73
CA GLY A 164 -20.48 12.46 -11.28
C GLY A 164 -20.22 13.81 -11.94
N LYS A 165 -19.12 14.50 -11.61
CA LYS A 165 -18.70 15.73 -12.30
C LYS A 165 -17.99 15.49 -13.63
N VAL A 166 -17.69 14.24 -13.98
CA VAL A 166 -17.09 13.89 -15.26
C VAL A 166 -18.20 13.85 -16.31
N ASP A 167 -18.36 14.94 -17.06
CA ASP A 167 -19.44 15.19 -18.02
C ASP A 167 -19.41 14.23 -19.22
N THR A 168 -19.88 13.01 -18.97
CA THR A 168 -20.20 12.02 -19.98
C THR A 168 -21.44 11.28 -19.49
N THR A 169 -22.52 11.37 -20.28
CA THR A 169 -23.84 10.77 -19.95
C THR A 169 -23.75 9.29 -19.58
N GLN A 170 -22.75 8.57 -20.12
CA GLN A 170 -22.47 7.19 -19.75
C GLN A 170 -21.93 7.06 -18.32
N ILE A 171 -20.92 7.84 -17.92
CA ILE A 171 -20.29 7.73 -16.59
C ILE A 171 -21.29 8.02 -15.48
N GLU A 172 -22.14 9.04 -15.61
CA GLU A 172 -23.15 9.36 -14.60
C GLU A 172 -24.08 8.18 -14.30
N LYS A 173 -24.60 7.54 -15.37
CA LYS A 173 -25.43 6.33 -15.25
C LYS A 173 -24.67 5.18 -14.59
N TYR A 174 -23.39 5.02 -14.87
CA TYR A 174 -22.54 4.00 -14.26
C TYR A 174 -22.25 4.29 -12.78
N VAL A 175 -21.99 5.54 -12.42
CA VAL A 175 -21.72 5.98 -11.04
C VAL A 175 -22.91 5.69 -10.13
N GLN A 176 -24.13 5.89 -10.63
CA GLN A 176 -25.37 5.63 -9.89
C GLN A 176 -25.71 4.14 -9.75
N THR A 177 -25.22 3.29 -10.66
CA THR A 177 -25.59 1.87 -10.72
C THR A 177 -24.46 0.91 -10.33
N ALA A 178 -23.27 1.42 -10.07
CA ALA A 178 -22.11 0.63 -9.65
C ALA A 178 -21.97 0.62 -8.12
N THR A 179 -21.75 -0.58 -7.57
CA THR A 179 -21.24 -0.77 -6.22
C THR A 179 -19.86 -0.14 -6.12
N THR A 180 -19.69 0.76 -5.16
CA THR A 180 -18.42 1.37 -4.78
C THR A 180 -18.08 0.86 -3.38
N THR A 181 -16.84 0.45 -3.17
CA THR A 181 -16.35 0.02 -1.87
C THR A 181 -15.03 0.68 -1.56
N HIS A 182 -14.92 1.34 -0.43
CA HIS A 182 -13.65 1.68 0.21
C HIS A 182 -13.40 0.69 1.33
N PHE A 183 -12.16 0.24 1.47
CA PHE A 183 -11.77 -0.70 2.49
C PHE A 183 -10.48 -0.28 3.18
N LYS A 184 -10.39 -0.69 4.44
CA LYS A 184 -9.21 -0.62 5.27
C LYS A 184 -8.74 -2.03 5.57
N LEU A 185 -7.48 -2.33 5.33
CA LEU A 185 -6.82 -3.56 5.70
C LEU A 185 -5.83 -3.28 6.82
N ASP A 186 -6.02 -3.91 7.98
CA ASP A 186 -5.06 -3.94 9.07
C ASP A 186 -4.24 -5.22 8.99
N LEU A 187 -2.94 -5.09 8.74
CA LEU A 187 -2.00 -6.19 8.57
C LEU A 187 -0.73 -5.91 9.38
N ASN A 188 -0.40 -6.77 10.34
CA ASN A 188 0.83 -6.66 11.15
C ASN A 188 1.05 -5.27 11.78
N GLY A 189 -0.05 -4.62 12.22
CA GLY A 189 0.01 -3.28 12.83
C GLY A 189 0.11 -2.12 11.82
N VAL A 190 0.05 -2.40 10.51
CA VAL A 190 0.01 -1.41 9.43
C VAL A 190 -1.37 -1.39 8.80
N SER A 191 -1.95 -0.20 8.66
CA SER A 191 -3.22 -0.01 7.96
C SER A 191 -2.99 0.38 6.49
N TYR A 192 -3.60 -0.36 5.58
CA TYR A 192 -3.66 -0.08 4.16
C TYR A 192 -5.08 0.35 3.78
N PHE A 193 -5.19 1.22 2.79
CA PHE A 193 -6.47 1.68 2.26
C PHE A 193 -6.56 1.36 0.79
N GLY A 194 -7.72 0.89 0.36
CA GLY A 194 -7.98 0.60 -1.04
C GLY A 194 -9.44 0.84 -1.39
N LYS A 195 -9.73 0.75 -2.69
CA LYS A 195 -11.09 0.89 -3.19
C LYS A 195 -11.36 -0.04 -4.37
N SER A 196 -12.60 -0.51 -4.48
CA SER A 196 -13.06 -1.44 -5.52
C SER A 196 -14.38 -0.97 -6.12
N ARG A 197 -14.62 -1.31 -7.39
CA ARG A 197 -15.86 -0.98 -8.10
C ARG A 197 -16.35 -2.14 -8.97
N SER A 198 -17.66 -2.33 -9.00
CA SER A 198 -18.29 -3.43 -9.77
C SER A 198 -18.26 -3.21 -11.29
N ARG A 199 -18.00 -1.99 -11.77
CA ARG A 199 -17.98 -1.65 -13.20
C ARG A 199 -16.65 -1.06 -13.61
N GLU A 200 -16.13 -1.53 -14.75
CA GLU A 200 -14.81 -1.16 -15.27
C GLU A 200 -14.78 0.27 -15.86
N ILE A 201 -15.91 0.77 -16.40
CA ILE A 201 -15.94 2.07 -17.10
C ILE A 201 -15.47 3.21 -16.19
N PRO A 202 -15.99 3.39 -14.97
CA PRO A 202 -15.45 4.39 -14.05
C PRO A 202 -13.99 4.15 -13.62
N GLN A 203 -13.50 2.90 -13.62
CA GLN A 203 -12.10 2.58 -13.28
C GLN A 203 -11.14 3.08 -14.36
N LYS A 204 -11.56 3.14 -15.63
CA LYS A 204 -10.75 3.71 -16.71
C LYS A 204 -10.47 5.21 -16.52
N TYR A 205 -11.37 5.92 -15.86
CA TYR A 205 -11.24 7.36 -15.60
C TYR A 205 -10.63 7.65 -14.22
N ASP A 206 -10.53 6.64 -13.35
CA ASP A 206 -9.86 6.71 -12.06
C ASP A 206 -9.16 5.38 -11.72
N ASN A 207 -7.84 5.37 -11.91
CA ASN A 207 -6.98 4.21 -11.69
C ASN A 207 -6.80 3.84 -10.21
N GLY A 208 -7.36 4.60 -9.27
CA GLY A 208 -7.25 4.30 -7.84
C GLY A 208 -8.04 3.07 -7.40
N TYR A 209 -8.90 2.52 -8.27
CA TYR A 209 -9.63 1.30 -8.02
C TYR A 209 -8.78 0.06 -8.31
N THR A 210 -9.02 -1.01 -7.55
CA THR A 210 -8.48 -2.33 -7.84
C THR A 210 -8.71 -2.70 -9.30
N LYS A 211 -7.68 -3.27 -9.97
CA LYS A 211 -7.80 -3.64 -11.38
C LYS A 211 -8.75 -4.83 -11.52
N PRO A 212 -9.63 -4.86 -12.54
CA PRO A 212 -10.32 -6.09 -12.88
C PRO A 212 -9.28 -7.10 -13.39
N LEU A 213 -9.54 -8.40 -13.26
CA LEU A 213 -8.75 -9.42 -13.95
C LEU A 213 -8.74 -9.08 -15.45
N THR A 214 -7.56 -8.97 -16.03
CA THR A 214 -7.37 -8.53 -17.42
C THR A 214 -7.96 -9.54 -18.41
N GLY A 215 -8.23 -9.06 -19.62
CA GLY A 215 -9.11 -9.65 -20.63
C GLY A 215 -8.85 -11.07 -21.12
N THR A 216 -7.75 -11.75 -20.75
CA THR A 216 -7.61 -13.20 -20.99
C THR A 216 -8.57 -14.02 -20.11
N SER A 217 -9.06 -13.43 -19.01
CA SER A 217 -10.17 -13.99 -18.22
C SER A 217 -11.54 -13.48 -18.66
N SER A 218 -11.60 -12.39 -19.45
CA SER A 218 -12.86 -11.92 -20.03
C SER A 218 -13.30 -12.73 -21.24
N GLU A 219 -12.43 -13.54 -21.86
CA GLU A 219 -12.85 -14.52 -22.89
C GLU A 219 -13.73 -15.63 -22.33
N ARG A 220 -13.76 -15.82 -21.01
CA ARG A 220 -14.79 -16.67 -20.38
C ARG A 220 -16.15 -15.93 -20.28
N ARG A 221 -16.19 -14.61 -20.41
CA ARG A 221 -17.43 -13.81 -20.41
C ARG A 221 -18.08 -13.87 -21.79
N GLY A 222 -18.88 -14.91 -22.05
CA GLY A 222 -19.66 -14.93 -23.29
C GLY A 222 -20.17 -16.30 -23.71
N GLY A 223 -20.90 -17.00 -22.85
CA GLY A 223 -21.64 -18.18 -23.27
C GLY A 223 -22.69 -18.57 -22.24
N GLN A 224 -23.96 -18.45 -22.59
CA GLN A 224 -24.99 -19.25 -21.96
C GLN A 224 -24.81 -20.70 -22.44
N GLY A 225 -24.67 -21.66 -21.53
CA GLY A 225 -24.63 -23.08 -21.89
C GLY A 225 -24.08 -24.00 -20.80
N GLU A 226 -24.55 -25.25 -20.80
CA GLU A 226 -23.97 -26.37 -20.04
C GLU A 226 -22.46 -26.46 -20.34
N GLY A 227 -21.62 -26.27 -19.31
CA GLY A 227 -20.16 -26.34 -19.47
C GLY A 227 -19.34 -25.38 -18.61
N TYR A 228 -19.99 -24.48 -17.86
CA TYR A 228 -19.28 -23.62 -16.92
C TYR A 228 -18.89 -24.40 -15.65
N LEU A 229 -17.60 -24.69 -15.52
CA LEU A 229 -17.07 -25.34 -14.32
C LEU A 229 -17.11 -24.35 -13.14
N PRO A 230 -17.51 -24.82 -11.94
CA PRO A 230 -17.41 -24.03 -10.72
C PRO A 230 -15.97 -23.51 -10.55
N LYS A 231 -15.83 -22.23 -10.22
CA LYS A 231 -14.51 -21.65 -9.95
C LYS A 231 -14.22 -21.75 -8.47
N GLU A 232 -13.09 -22.35 -8.12
CA GLU A 232 -12.61 -22.38 -6.75
C GLU A 232 -11.95 -21.05 -6.38
N SER A 233 -12.19 -20.61 -5.15
CA SER A 233 -11.58 -19.42 -4.58
C SER A 233 -10.26 -19.78 -3.91
N ASP A 234 -9.25 -18.90 -4.04
CA ASP A 234 -7.94 -19.06 -3.39
C ASP A 234 -7.96 -18.60 -1.92
N ILE A 235 -9.11 -18.11 -1.41
CA ILE A 235 -9.22 -17.67 -0.03
C ILE A 235 -8.81 -18.80 0.92
N CYS A 236 -8.16 -18.41 2.01
CA CYS A 236 -7.68 -19.34 3.03
C CYS A 236 -6.74 -20.44 2.51
N GLY A 237 -6.10 -20.25 1.36
CA GLY A 237 -5.23 -21.26 0.75
C GLY A 237 -5.96 -22.26 -0.17
N GLY A 238 -7.19 -21.95 -0.58
CA GLY A 238 -8.00 -22.80 -1.45
C GLY A 238 -9.01 -23.67 -0.71
N GLY A 239 -9.95 -24.27 -1.43
CA GLY A 239 -10.85 -25.31 -0.94
C GLY A 239 -12.02 -24.87 -0.07
N LYS A 240 -12.10 -23.60 0.33
CA LYS A 240 -13.13 -23.11 1.28
C LYS A 240 -14.35 -22.49 0.65
N HIS A 241 -14.26 -22.06 -0.61
CA HIS A 241 -15.39 -21.49 -1.33
C HIS A 241 -15.28 -21.82 -2.81
N THR A 242 -16.42 -22.16 -3.40
CA THR A 242 -16.55 -22.40 -4.83
C THR A 242 -17.69 -21.53 -5.34
N TYR A 243 -17.41 -20.70 -6.32
CA TYR A 243 -18.41 -19.89 -6.98
C TYR A 243 -19.31 -20.80 -7.83
N SER A 244 -20.60 -20.85 -7.52
CA SER A 244 -21.59 -21.50 -8.37
C SER A 244 -21.87 -20.62 -9.59
N ASN A 245 -21.10 -20.82 -10.65
CA ASN A 245 -21.22 -20.05 -11.88
C ASN A 245 -22.37 -20.61 -12.74
N THR A 246 -23.60 -20.51 -12.25
CA THR A 246 -24.77 -21.17 -12.84
C THR A 246 -25.52 -20.29 -13.86
N GLN A 247 -25.21 -18.98 -13.95
CA GLN A 247 -25.84 -18.08 -14.91
C GLN A 247 -24.87 -17.02 -15.46
N SER A 248 -24.98 -16.73 -16.76
CA SER A 248 -24.12 -15.83 -17.55
C SER A 248 -24.01 -14.38 -17.06
N ASN A 249 -24.81 -13.98 -16.06
CA ASN A 249 -24.85 -12.64 -15.48
C ASN A 249 -24.38 -12.56 -14.03
N VAL A 250 -24.00 -13.70 -13.43
CA VAL A 250 -23.57 -13.79 -12.04
C VAL A 250 -22.19 -14.43 -12.05
N THR A 251 -21.17 -13.60 -12.28
CA THR A 251 -19.76 -13.93 -12.05
C THR A 251 -19.30 -13.17 -10.81
N PRO A 252 -19.70 -13.58 -9.59
CA PRO A 252 -19.44 -12.81 -8.39
C PRO A 252 -17.96 -12.57 -8.21
N ASP A 253 -17.13 -13.58 -8.50
CA ASP A 253 -15.67 -13.56 -8.45
C ASP A 253 -15.01 -12.37 -9.17
N THR A 254 -15.66 -11.82 -10.20
CA THR A 254 -15.11 -10.73 -11.02
C THR A 254 -15.97 -9.47 -11.09
N ALA A 255 -17.27 -9.56 -10.81
CA ALA A 255 -18.20 -8.45 -10.93
C ALA A 255 -18.51 -7.77 -9.59
N HIS A 256 -18.41 -8.50 -8.47
CA HIS A 256 -18.75 -7.97 -7.16
C HIS A 256 -17.51 -7.39 -6.47
N THR A 257 -17.69 -6.36 -5.64
CA THR A 257 -16.55 -5.66 -5.04
C THR A 257 -15.96 -6.45 -3.88
N GLU A 258 -16.81 -7.16 -3.15
CA GLU A 258 -16.49 -8.00 -1.98
C GLU A 258 -15.53 -9.11 -2.35
N SER A 259 -15.92 -9.92 -3.34
CA SER A 259 -15.11 -11.02 -3.87
C SER A 259 -13.80 -10.52 -4.44
N ARG A 260 -13.81 -9.47 -5.25
CA ARG A 260 -12.58 -8.91 -5.82
C ARG A 260 -11.58 -8.49 -4.76
N ILE A 261 -12.03 -7.78 -3.72
CA ILE A 261 -11.14 -7.35 -2.63
C ILE A 261 -10.54 -8.59 -1.96
N LEU A 262 -11.37 -9.56 -1.57
CA LEU A 262 -10.88 -10.77 -0.90
C LEU A 262 -9.92 -11.57 -1.80
N GLU A 263 -10.30 -11.88 -3.03
CA GLU A 263 -9.43 -12.61 -3.97
C GLU A 263 -8.11 -11.88 -4.23
N GLU A 264 -8.11 -10.55 -4.34
CA GLU A 264 -6.89 -9.76 -4.55
C GLU A 264 -6.00 -9.70 -3.31
N LEU A 265 -6.58 -9.64 -2.11
CA LEU A 265 -5.83 -9.78 -0.87
C LEU A 265 -5.10 -11.12 -0.87
N TRP A 266 -5.82 -12.21 -1.16
CA TRP A 266 -5.25 -13.54 -1.29
C TRP A 266 -4.39 -13.72 -2.53
N ALA A 267 -4.35 -12.82 -3.51
CA ALA A 267 -3.37 -12.87 -4.60
C ALA A 267 -1.98 -12.37 -4.13
N SER A 268 -1.93 -11.51 -3.10
CA SER A 268 -0.67 -10.99 -2.57
C SER A 268 0.06 -12.02 -1.69
N ARG A 269 1.37 -12.15 -1.87
CA ARG A 269 2.20 -13.07 -1.07
C ARG A 269 2.29 -12.60 0.38
N GLU A 270 2.41 -11.29 0.56
CA GLU A 270 2.52 -10.62 1.86
C GLU A 270 1.31 -10.92 2.74
N PHE A 271 0.10 -10.89 2.17
CA PHE A 271 -1.11 -11.23 2.90
C PHE A 271 -1.23 -12.73 3.17
N ARG A 272 -0.87 -13.59 2.21
CA ARG A 272 -0.85 -15.05 2.43
C ARG A 272 0.08 -15.43 3.58
N ASP A 273 1.28 -14.86 3.61
CA ASP A 273 2.27 -15.14 4.64
C ASP A 273 1.76 -14.67 6.01
N ALA A 274 1.22 -13.44 6.08
CA ALA A 274 0.65 -12.91 7.31
C ALA A 274 -0.57 -13.71 7.81
N ALA A 275 -1.48 -14.10 6.91
CA ALA A 275 -2.62 -14.96 7.27
C ALA A 275 -2.18 -16.36 7.73
N SER A 276 -1.10 -16.90 7.14
CA SER A 276 -0.55 -18.21 7.51
C SER A 276 0.20 -18.18 8.84
N MET A 277 0.90 -17.09 9.17
CA MET A 277 1.57 -16.92 10.47
C MET A 277 0.59 -16.94 11.64
N VAL A 278 -0.61 -16.38 11.45
CA VAL A 278 -1.69 -16.41 12.45
C VAL A 278 -2.19 -17.84 12.67
N ALA A 279 -2.27 -18.65 11.61
CA ALA A 279 -2.60 -20.08 11.74
C ALA A 279 -1.53 -20.87 12.52
N MET A 280 -0.30 -20.37 12.61
CA MET A 280 0.78 -20.94 13.43
C MET A 280 0.90 -20.32 14.83
N GLY A 281 -0.10 -19.54 15.28
CA GLY A 281 -0.15 -18.96 16.62
C GLY A 281 0.67 -17.67 16.81
N GLY A 282 1.13 -17.04 15.73
CA GLY A 282 1.90 -15.80 15.78
C GLY A 282 1.13 -14.59 15.23
N GLY A 283 1.04 -13.52 16.02
CA GLY A 283 0.58 -12.18 15.58
C GLY A 283 -0.94 -11.97 15.58
N PRO A 284 -1.40 -10.71 15.40
CA PRO A 284 -2.82 -10.38 15.30
C PRO A 284 -3.42 -10.83 13.96
N LYS A 285 -4.65 -11.36 13.99
CA LYS A 285 -5.40 -11.77 12.79
C LYS A 285 -5.54 -10.59 11.82
N PRO A 286 -5.26 -10.75 10.51
CA PRO A 286 -5.51 -9.70 9.53
C PRO A 286 -6.97 -9.28 9.60
N ARG A 287 -7.23 -7.97 9.59
CA ARG A 287 -8.59 -7.43 9.65
C ARG A 287 -8.88 -6.57 8.44
N VAL A 288 -9.93 -6.91 7.69
CA VAL A 288 -10.42 -6.12 6.57
C VAL A 288 -11.77 -5.48 6.94
N THR A 289 -11.84 -4.17 6.88
CA THR A 289 -13.06 -3.39 7.13
C THR A 289 -13.52 -2.75 5.83
N MET A 290 -14.73 -3.07 5.37
CA MET A 290 -15.26 -2.65 4.06
C MET A 290 -16.52 -1.83 4.23
N ALA A 291 -16.57 -0.64 3.63
CA ALA A 291 -17.80 0.13 3.45
C ALA A 291 -18.29 -0.06 2.02
N ILE A 292 -19.37 -0.82 1.88
CA ILE A 292 -19.92 -1.21 0.59
C ILE A 292 -21.22 -0.47 0.39
N ASP A 293 -21.30 0.26 -0.73
CA ASP A 293 -22.51 0.96 -1.09
C ASP A 293 -23.21 0.21 -2.23
N TRP A 294 -24.12 -0.68 -1.89
CA TRP A 294 -24.94 -1.42 -2.85
C TRP A 294 -25.98 -0.48 -3.49
N PRO A 295 -25.91 -0.24 -4.81
CA PRO A 295 -26.73 0.78 -5.48
C PRO A 295 -28.17 0.33 -5.74
N LYS A 296 -28.50 -0.95 -5.57
CA LYS A 296 -29.86 -1.48 -5.74
C LYS A 296 -30.14 -2.59 -4.73
N PRO A 297 -31.34 -2.62 -4.11
CA PRO A 297 -31.81 -3.83 -3.44
C PRO A 297 -31.84 -4.98 -4.43
N ARG A 298 -31.15 -6.07 -4.10
CA ARG A 298 -31.40 -7.38 -4.71
C ARG A 298 -32.34 -8.22 -3.85
N ASP A 299 -32.36 -7.96 -2.55
CA ASP A 299 -33.36 -8.43 -1.61
C ASP A 299 -34.38 -7.30 -1.35
N PRO A 300 -35.69 -7.52 -1.51
CA PRO A 300 -36.73 -6.55 -1.15
C PRO A 300 -36.68 -6.11 0.32
N ASP A 301 -36.20 -6.99 1.22
CA ASP A 301 -36.22 -6.82 2.67
C ASP A 301 -34.88 -6.33 3.25
N ASP A 302 -33.77 -6.49 2.51
CA ASP A 302 -32.45 -5.98 2.90
C ASP A 302 -31.64 -5.38 1.72
N VAL A 303 -31.88 -4.08 1.48
CA VAL A 303 -31.20 -3.25 0.47
C VAL A 303 -29.67 -3.19 0.61
N ASN A 304 -29.10 -3.60 1.75
CA ASN A 304 -27.69 -3.47 2.09
C ASN A 304 -27.04 -4.83 2.43
N SER A 305 -27.43 -5.89 1.72
CA SER A 305 -26.89 -7.23 1.92
C SER A 305 -26.08 -7.73 0.71
N PRO A 306 -25.00 -8.50 0.94
CA PRO A 306 -24.29 -9.18 -0.13
C PRO A 306 -25.18 -10.29 -0.74
N CYS A 307 -24.95 -10.63 -2.01
CA CYS A 307 -25.64 -11.77 -2.62
C CYS A 307 -25.22 -13.10 -1.95
N GLU A 308 -26.00 -14.17 -2.16
CA GLU A 308 -25.78 -15.48 -1.54
C GLU A 308 -24.34 -16.02 -1.72
N ASP A 309 -23.77 -15.93 -2.94
CA ASP A 309 -22.38 -16.34 -3.17
C ASP A 309 -21.36 -15.48 -2.40
N CYS A 310 -21.52 -14.15 -2.44
CA CYS A 310 -20.64 -13.25 -1.68
C CYS A 310 -20.80 -13.48 -0.17
N ARG A 311 -22.01 -13.79 0.31
CA ARG A 311 -22.30 -14.14 1.71
C ARG A 311 -21.50 -15.37 2.12
N ARG A 312 -21.55 -16.44 1.32
CA ARG A 312 -20.76 -17.67 1.52
C ARG A 312 -19.26 -17.40 1.49
N LEU A 313 -18.80 -16.57 0.56
CA LEU A 313 -17.39 -16.19 0.45
C LEU A 313 -16.92 -15.40 1.69
N ILE A 314 -17.69 -14.42 2.14
CA ILE A 314 -17.40 -13.62 3.35
C ILE A 314 -17.34 -14.53 4.58
N CYS A 315 -18.27 -15.48 4.69
CA CYS A 315 -18.25 -16.47 5.76
C CYS A 315 -16.98 -17.33 5.70
N ALA A 316 -16.65 -17.88 4.53
CA ALA A 316 -15.45 -18.69 4.34
C ALA A 316 -14.16 -17.91 4.68
N ALA A 317 -14.07 -16.63 4.27
CA ALA A 317 -12.95 -15.76 4.58
C ALA A 317 -12.84 -15.44 6.07
N SER A 318 -13.98 -15.31 6.77
CA SER A 318 -14.04 -15.02 8.22
C SER A 318 -13.37 -16.09 9.08
N SER A 319 -13.28 -17.33 8.55
CA SER A 319 -12.54 -18.42 9.20
C SER A 319 -11.02 -18.20 9.27
N CYS A 320 -10.47 -17.28 8.46
CA CYS A 320 -9.02 -17.05 8.35
C CYS A 320 -8.61 -15.62 8.68
N ILE A 321 -9.47 -14.65 8.38
CA ILE A 321 -9.24 -13.23 8.66
C ILE A 321 -10.46 -12.63 9.37
N ASP A 322 -10.30 -11.46 9.99
CA ASP A 322 -11.44 -10.72 10.52
C ASP A 322 -12.04 -9.86 9.41
N VAL A 323 -13.18 -10.29 8.89
CA VAL A 323 -13.94 -9.50 7.91
C VAL A 323 -14.96 -8.66 8.66
N VAL A 324 -14.97 -7.36 8.39
CA VAL A 324 -15.95 -6.42 8.96
C VAL A 324 -16.61 -5.65 7.82
N ILE A 325 -17.94 -5.64 7.81
CA ILE A 325 -18.73 -4.90 6.84
C ILE A 325 -19.44 -3.76 7.56
N CYS A 326 -19.26 -2.56 7.05
CA CYS A 326 -19.90 -1.36 7.56
C CYS A 326 -21.33 -1.27 7.04
N ASP A 327 -22.29 -1.21 7.97
CA ASP A 327 -23.69 -0.95 7.63
C ASP A 327 -23.94 0.57 7.56
N ALA A 328 -24.20 1.04 6.33
CA ALA A 328 -24.48 2.44 6.01
C ALA A 328 -25.66 3.03 6.79
N LYS A 329 -26.64 2.22 7.24
CA LYS A 329 -27.85 2.71 7.94
C LYS A 329 -27.70 2.76 9.45
N ARG A 330 -26.75 2.02 10.03
CA ARG A 330 -26.65 1.85 11.49
C ARG A 330 -25.36 2.40 12.08
N GLY A 331 -24.36 2.75 11.26
CA GLY A 331 -23.02 3.10 11.75
C GLY A 331 -22.39 1.96 12.56
N LYS A 332 -22.89 0.73 12.38
CA LYS A 332 -22.48 -0.47 13.11
C LYS A 332 -21.59 -1.33 12.22
N GLU A 333 -20.55 -1.88 12.84
CA GLU A 333 -19.72 -2.91 12.26
C GLU A 333 -20.48 -4.24 12.33
N THR A 334 -20.62 -4.91 11.19
CA THR A 334 -21.15 -6.27 11.11
C THR A 334 -19.99 -7.20 10.87
N GLU A 335 -19.76 -8.14 11.79
CA GLU A 335 -18.72 -9.15 11.61
C GLU A 335 -19.11 -10.12 10.49
N GLY A 336 -18.14 -10.47 9.66
CA GLY A 336 -18.29 -11.40 8.54
C GLY A 336 -18.82 -12.76 8.98
N GLN A 337 -18.51 -13.17 10.21
CA GLN A 337 -19.01 -14.40 10.82
C GLN A 337 -20.53 -14.44 10.94
N SER A 338 -21.19 -13.29 11.14
CA SER A 338 -22.67 -13.21 11.23
C SER A 338 -23.39 -13.55 9.93
N TYR A 339 -22.65 -13.63 8.82
CA TYR A 339 -23.16 -14.06 7.52
C TYR A 339 -23.08 -15.58 7.30
N CYS A 340 -22.45 -16.32 8.22
CA CYS A 340 -22.38 -17.79 8.15
C CYS A 340 -23.71 -18.48 8.50
N ASP A 341 -24.52 -17.85 9.35
CA ASP A 341 -25.74 -18.44 9.92
C ASP A 341 -27.03 -17.97 9.23
N LYS A 342 -26.90 -17.23 8.11
CA LYS A 342 -28.01 -16.61 7.37
C LYS A 342 -28.26 -17.23 6.01
#